data_AF-A0A1M6ML59-F1
#
_entry.id   AF-A0A1M6ML59-F1
#
_cell.length_a   1.000
_cell.length_b   1.000
_cell.length_c   1.000
_cell.angle_alpha   90.00
_cell.angle_beta   90.00
_cell.angle_gamma   90.00
#
_symmetry.space_group_name_H-M   'P 1'
#
loop_
_entity.id
_entity.type
_entity.pdbx_description
1 polymer ?
#
loop_
_entity_poly.entity_id
_entity_poly.type
_entity_poly.pdbx_seq_one_letter_code
_entity_poly.pdbx_strand_id
1 'polypeptide(L)'
;MKGLTSEHSDHFDFLSKVSERKSKHHYRLVDFKNKQHKTDFLLSQTKCNLEIFPEGLVIVGDFTEKEGVIPVLKSEINSITVVRGKEIIDTFYLSPMYILSKLGVPNRISRHLMVYPSEYRISETRIMLKCQNYQLTLVTSGNRFDRLLRNLKKSGYSGLLKLVERPKINMLDYKNAIDL
;
A
#
# COMPACT_ATOMS: atom_id res chain seq x y z
N MET A 1 42.38 51.36 4.83
CA MET A 1 41.93 50.16 4.07
C MET A 1 40.71 49.59 4.78
N LYS A 2 39.52 49.85 4.26
CA LYS A 2 38.25 49.29 4.76
C LYS A 2 37.93 48.05 3.93
N GLY A 3 37.90 46.89 4.57
CA GLY A 3 37.63 45.60 3.95
C GLY A 3 36.14 45.35 3.79
N LEU A 4 35.78 44.86 2.61
CA LEU A 4 34.45 44.63 2.06
C LEU A 4 33.69 43.47 2.74
N THR A 5 32.44 43.79 3.14
CA THR A 5 31.17 43.09 2.91
C THR A 5 31.09 41.57 3.09
N SER A 6 30.46 41.15 4.21
CA SER A 6 29.81 39.86 4.40
C SER A 6 28.32 39.94 4.02
N GLU A 7 27.97 39.58 2.79
CA GLU A 7 26.57 39.40 2.37
C GLU A 7 26.52 38.23 1.39
N HIS A 8 26.37 36.98 1.87
CA HIS A 8 25.98 35.87 0.98
C HIS A 8 25.49 34.58 1.69
N SER A 9 25.12 34.59 2.97
CA SER A 9 24.64 33.38 3.68
C SER A 9 23.12 33.14 3.64
N ASP A 10 22.32 34.19 3.43
CA ASP A 10 20.91 34.13 3.86
C ASP A 10 19.95 33.53 2.82
N HIS A 11 20.42 33.26 1.59
CA HIS A 11 19.60 32.68 0.53
C HIS A 11 19.52 31.14 0.59
N PHE A 12 20.46 30.47 1.27
CA PHE A 12 20.48 29.01 1.36
C PHE A 12 19.54 28.45 2.45
N ASP A 13 19.26 29.23 3.49
CA ASP A 13 18.36 28.83 4.58
C ASP A 13 16.88 28.93 4.23
N PHE A 14 16.53 29.68 3.18
CA PHE A 14 15.15 29.77 2.70
C PHE A 14 14.74 28.52 1.90
N LEU A 15 15.68 27.86 1.21
CA LEU A 15 15.41 26.66 0.41
C LEU A 15 15.38 25.37 1.24
N SER A 16 16.06 25.33 2.39
CA SER A 16 16.00 24.17 3.30
C SER A 16 14.65 24.07 4.04
N LYS A 17 13.94 25.20 4.22
CA LYS A 17 12.60 25.25 4.83
C LYS A 17 11.44 24.81 3.92
N VAL A 18 11.66 24.62 2.61
CA VAL A 18 10.60 24.28 1.65
C VAL A 18 10.45 22.77 1.43
N SER A 19 11.34 21.94 1.98
CA SER A 19 11.36 20.49 1.73
C SER A 19 11.24 19.60 2.97
N GLU A 20 10.45 20.00 3.97
CA GLU A 20 9.90 19.04 4.95
C GLU A 20 8.51 18.54 4.51
N ARG A 21 8.37 18.17 3.23
CA ARG A 21 7.22 17.35 2.83
C ARG A 21 7.43 15.97 3.45
N LYS A 22 6.81 15.72 4.62
CA LYS A 22 6.77 14.39 5.25
C LYS A 22 6.58 13.33 4.16
N SER A 23 7.58 12.46 3.99
CA SER A 23 7.53 11.35 3.04
C SER A 23 6.21 10.61 3.24
N LYS A 24 5.37 10.58 2.21
CA LYS A 24 4.05 9.96 2.30
C LYS A 24 4.24 8.46 2.12
N HIS A 25 4.53 7.76 3.21
CA HIS A 25 4.65 6.30 3.19
C HIS A 25 3.31 5.65 2.85
N HIS A 26 3.36 4.66 1.98
CA HIS A 26 2.17 4.02 1.42
C HIS A 26 2.06 2.55 1.76
N TYR A 27 3.14 1.98 2.26
CA TYR A 27 3.27 0.59 2.62
C TYR A 27 3.80 0.49 4.04
N ARG A 28 3.66 -0.69 4.61
CA ARG A 28 4.20 -1.05 5.89
C ARG A 28 4.83 -2.43 5.77
N LEU A 29 6.09 -2.56 6.17
CA LEU A 29 6.74 -3.86 6.28
C LEU A 29 6.23 -4.51 7.57
N VAL A 30 5.69 -5.73 7.43
CA VAL A 30 5.08 -6.45 8.55
C VAL A 30 5.90 -7.65 8.97
N ASP A 31 6.57 -8.30 8.02
CA ASP A 31 7.34 -9.51 8.27
C ASP A 31 8.50 -9.60 7.27
N PHE A 32 9.67 -9.98 7.76
CA PHE A 32 10.86 -10.28 6.96
C PHE A 32 11.42 -11.62 7.46
N LYS A 33 11.44 -12.64 6.62
CA LYS A 33 11.95 -13.96 7.04
C LYS A 33 13.16 -14.28 6.19
N ASN A 34 14.33 -14.41 6.80
CA ASN A 34 15.51 -14.95 6.12
C ASN A 34 15.66 -16.43 6.49
N LYS A 35 16.12 -17.27 5.55
CA LYS A 35 16.42 -18.69 5.81
C LYS A 35 17.46 -18.88 6.91
N GLN A 36 18.37 -17.92 7.08
CA GLN A 36 19.49 -18.01 8.04
C GLN A 36 19.21 -17.31 9.37
N HIS A 37 18.31 -16.32 9.41
CA HIS A 37 17.97 -15.57 10.62
C HIS A 37 16.47 -15.23 10.66
N LYS A 38 15.83 -15.54 11.79
CA LYS A 38 14.48 -15.04 12.12
C LYS A 38 14.66 -13.56 12.50
N THR A 39 14.07 -12.63 11.76
CA THR A 39 14.32 -11.21 12.05
C THR A 39 13.81 -10.79 13.41
N ASP A 40 14.53 -9.84 13.96
CA ASP A 40 14.15 -9.06 15.13
C ASP A 40 12.75 -8.47 14.99
N PHE A 41 12.01 -8.54 16.08
CA PHE A 41 10.63 -8.03 16.24
C PHE A 41 10.49 -6.55 15.86
N LEU A 42 11.60 -5.80 15.82
CA LEU A 42 11.71 -4.36 15.53
C LEU A 42 11.37 -3.95 14.09
N LEU A 43 11.52 -4.83 13.11
CA LEU A 43 11.16 -4.51 11.71
C LEU A 43 9.65 -4.58 11.45
N SER A 44 8.89 -5.17 12.38
CA SER A 44 7.44 -5.26 12.27
C SER A 44 6.83 -3.86 12.42
N GLN A 45 6.06 -3.45 11.40
CA GLN A 45 5.35 -2.16 11.31
C GLN A 45 6.15 -0.93 10.84
N THR A 46 7.36 -1.09 10.31
CA THR A 46 8.09 0.01 9.70
C THR A 46 7.36 0.55 8.47
N LYS A 47 7.18 1.88 8.41
CA LYS A 47 6.55 2.57 7.29
C LYS A 47 7.53 2.61 6.12
N CYS A 48 7.06 2.23 4.93
CA CYS A 48 7.90 2.13 3.76
C CYS A 48 7.14 2.47 2.47
N ASN A 49 7.90 2.58 1.39
CA ASN A 49 7.44 2.71 0.02
C ASN A 49 7.94 1.52 -0.79
N LEU A 50 7.15 1.12 -1.77
CA LEU A 50 7.50 0.08 -2.73
C LEU A 50 7.58 0.71 -4.10
N GLU A 51 8.78 0.69 -4.66
CA GLU A 51 9.08 1.12 -6.02
C GLU A 51 9.27 -0.11 -6.90
N ILE A 52 8.66 -0.08 -8.09
CA ILE A 52 8.58 -1.22 -8.99
C ILE A 52 9.31 -0.86 -10.28
N PHE A 53 10.43 -1.53 -10.52
CA PHE A 53 11.23 -1.39 -11.73
C PHE A 53 11.19 -2.67 -12.56
N PRO A 54 11.51 -2.62 -13.87
CA PRO A 54 11.58 -3.81 -14.71
C PRO A 54 12.64 -4.83 -14.25
N GLU A 55 13.73 -4.34 -13.63
CA GLU A 55 14.90 -5.11 -13.20
C GLU A 55 14.79 -5.62 -11.76
N GLY A 56 13.90 -5.04 -10.95
CA GLY A 56 13.72 -5.41 -9.56
C GLY A 56 12.68 -4.55 -8.83
N LEU A 57 12.55 -4.80 -7.54
CA LEU A 57 11.73 -4.02 -6.63
C LEU A 57 12.64 -3.35 -5.62
N VAL A 58 12.29 -2.13 -5.21
CA VAL A 58 13.04 -1.42 -4.17
C VAL A 58 12.06 -1.04 -3.08
N ILE A 59 12.38 -1.44 -1.85
CA ILE A 59 11.59 -1.07 -0.68
C ILE A 59 12.37 0.00 0.07
N VAL A 60 11.81 1.21 0.15
CA VAL A 60 12.46 2.36 0.79
C VAL A 60 11.71 2.69 2.07
N GLY A 61 12.39 2.71 3.21
CA GLY A 61 11.78 3.01 4.50
C GLY A 61 12.81 3.08 5.61
N ASP A 62 12.39 3.50 6.79
CA ASP A 62 13.30 3.71 7.91
C ASP A 62 13.45 2.39 8.69
N PHE A 63 14.18 1.43 8.11
CA PHE A 63 14.35 0.08 8.68
C PHE A 63 15.38 0.06 9.81
N THR A 64 16.51 0.74 9.62
CA THR A 64 17.59 0.90 10.61
C THR A 64 18.28 2.27 10.41
N GLU A 65 19.09 2.70 11.38
CA GLU A 65 19.85 3.97 11.30
C GLU A 65 20.85 4.04 10.13
N LYS A 66 21.23 2.89 9.54
CA LYS A 66 22.27 2.80 8.50
C LYS A 66 21.73 2.36 7.14
N GLU A 67 20.61 1.65 7.08
CA GLU A 67 20.07 1.10 5.85
C GLU A 67 18.57 1.40 5.74
N GLY A 68 18.24 2.34 4.84
CA GLY A 68 16.86 2.75 4.55
C GLY A 68 16.27 2.09 3.29
N VAL A 69 16.99 1.15 2.67
CA VAL A 69 16.62 0.60 1.35
C VAL A 69 16.88 -0.91 1.31
N ILE A 70 15.87 -1.66 0.88
CA ILE A 70 15.96 -3.11 0.61
C ILE A 70 15.75 -3.31 -0.89
N PRO A 71 16.83 -3.50 -1.67
CA PRO A 71 16.73 -3.86 -3.08
C PRO A 71 16.41 -5.36 -3.22
N VAL A 72 15.53 -5.68 -4.17
CA VAL A 72 15.14 -7.05 -4.51
C VAL A 72 15.29 -7.22 -6.02
N LEU A 73 16.29 -7.97 -6.45
CA LEU A 73 16.52 -8.22 -7.87
C LEU A 73 15.44 -9.15 -8.44
N LYS A 74 15.02 -8.91 -9.69
CA LYS A 74 14.01 -9.76 -10.34
C LYS A 74 14.43 -11.22 -10.44
N SER A 75 15.73 -11.50 -10.60
CA SER A 75 16.29 -12.85 -10.62
C SER A 75 16.14 -13.60 -9.29
N GLU A 76 16.02 -12.87 -8.17
CA GLU A 76 15.84 -13.45 -6.84
C GLU A 76 14.38 -13.76 -6.53
N ILE A 77 13.43 -13.17 -7.27
CA ILE A 77 11.99 -13.27 -7.01
C ILE A 77 11.44 -14.57 -7.59
N ASN A 78 11.05 -15.48 -6.71
CA ASN A 78 10.38 -16.72 -7.09
C ASN A 78 8.88 -16.49 -7.33
N SER A 79 8.23 -15.66 -6.52
CA SER A 79 6.82 -15.31 -6.72
C SER A 79 6.42 -14.03 -5.98
N ILE A 80 5.45 -13.32 -6.56
CA ILE A 80 4.81 -12.15 -5.97
C ILE A 80 3.35 -12.51 -5.74
N THR A 81 2.92 -12.65 -4.50
CA THR A 81 1.51 -12.90 -4.17
C THR A 81 0.86 -11.61 -3.71
N VAL A 82 -0.19 -11.18 -4.39
CA VAL A 82 -0.98 -10.00 -4.01
C VAL A 82 -2.35 -10.47 -3.55
N VAL A 83 -2.65 -10.25 -2.27
CA VAL A 83 -3.90 -10.62 -1.62
C VAL A 83 -4.76 -9.37 -1.48
N ARG A 84 -5.89 -9.33 -2.20
CA ARG A 84 -6.85 -8.23 -2.12
C ARG A 84 -7.46 -8.16 -0.72
N GLY A 85 -7.62 -6.95 -0.21
CA GLY A 85 -8.41 -6.73 1.00
C GLY A 85 -9.88 -7.12 0.83
N LYS A 86 -10.51 -7.54 1.92
CA LYS A 86 -11.94 -7.80 2.00
C LYS A 86 -12.71 -6.49 1.82
N GLU A 87 -13.63 -6.49 0.87
CA GLU A 87 -14.58 -5.39 0.66
C GLU A 87 -15.72 -5.53 1.66
N ILE A 88 -16.00 -4.46 2.40
CA ILE A 88 -17.04 -4.37 3.43
C ILE A 88 -17.95 -3.21 3.05
N ILE A 89 -19.24 -3.51 2.93
CA ILE A 89 -20.31 -2.56 2.63
C ILE A 89 -21.30 -2.61 3.78
N ASP A 90 -21.45 -1.50 4.48
CA ASP A 90 -22.36 -1.32 5.61
C ASP A 90 -23.10 0.01 5.47
N THR A 91 -24.05 0.04 4.52
CA THR A 91 -24.86 1.23 4.27
C THR A 91 -26.16 1.19 5.06
N PHE A 92 -26.69 2.37 5.38
CA PHE A 92 -28.04 2.52 5.90
C PHE A 92 -29.04 2.62 4.72
N TYR A 93 -30.32 2.29 4.99
CA TYR A 93 -31.35 2.10 3.96
C TYR A 93 -31.58 3.30 3.02
N LEU A 94 -31.33 4.52 3.48
CA LEU A 94 -31.50 5.75 2.71
C LEU A 94 -30.18 6.34 2.19
N SER A 95 -29.06 5.62 2.32
CA SER A 95 -27.80 6.12 1.79
C SER A 95 -27.84 6.10 0.26
N PRO A 96 -27.37 7.15 -0.44
CA PRO A 96 -27.30 7.15 -1.90
C PRO A 96 -26.51 5.94 -2.43
N MET A 97 -25.46 5.54 -1.71
CA MET A 97 -24.71 4.32 -2.00
C MET A 97 -25.56 3.05 -1.88
N TYR A 98 -26.43 2.93 -0.87
CA TYR A 98 -27.37 1.81 -0.73
C TYR A 98 -28.31 1.72 -1.94
N ILE A 99 -28.96 2.84 -2.27
CA ILE A 99 -29.92 2.92 -3.38
C ILE A 99 -29.24 2.49 -4.68
N LEU A 100 -28.06 3.02 -4.98
CA LEU A 100 -27.32 2.67 -6.18
C LEU A 100 -26.86 1.21 -6.20
N SER A 101 -26.42 0.68 -5.07
CA SER A 101 -26.02 -0.73 -4.96
C SER A 101 -27.22 -1.65 -5.23
N LYS A 102 -28.41 -1.33 -4.69
CA LYS A 102 -29.66 -2.05 -4.97
C LYS A 102 -30.12 -1.94 -6.42
N LEU A 103 -29.83 -0.82 -7.09
CA LEU A 103 -30.07 -0.64 -8.53
C LEU A 103 -29.05 -1.35 -9.43
N GLY A 104 -28.10 -2.11 -8.85
CA GLY A 104 -27.10 -2.88 -9.61
C GLY A 104 -25.88 -2.07 -10.05
N VAL A 105 -25.71 -0.84 -9.56
CA VAL A 105 -24.53 -0.02 -9.87
C VAL A 105 -23.30 -0.63 -9.17
N PRO A 106 -22.16 -0.80 -9.88
CA PRO A 106 -20.96 -1.34 -9.28
C PRO A 106 -20.50 -0.55 -8.04
N ASN A 107 -20.12 -1.27 -6.98
CA ASN A 107 -19.70 -0.66 -5.71
C ASN A 107 -18.48 0.29 -5.84
N ARG A 108 -17.67 0.09 -6.87
CA ARG A 108 -16.55 0.99 -7.22
C ARG A 108 -17.03 2.40 -7.57
N ILE A 109 -18.23 2.53 -8.11
CA ILE A 109 -18.86 3.80 -8.48
C ILE A 109 -19.69 4.31 -7.30
N SER A 110 -20.56 3.47 -6.73
CA SER A 110 -21.50 3.90 -5.68
C SER A 110 -20.80 4.42 -4.41
N ARG A 111 -19.59 3.92 -4.09
CA ARG A 111 -18.78 4.44 -2.97
C ARG A 111 -18.49 5.94 -3.04
N HIS A 112 -18.52 6.55 -4.23
CA HIS A 112 -18.30 8.00 -4.37
C HIS A 112 -19.46 8.84 -3.83
N LEU A 113 -20.59 8.20 -3.55
CA LEU A 113 -21.81 8.80 -3.02
C LEU A 113 -22.13 8.28 -1.61
N MET A 114 -21.10 7.80 -0.89
CA MET A 114 -21.23 7.48 0.53
C MET A 114 -21.42 8.76 1.36
N VAL A 115 -22.28 8.71 2.37
CA VAL A 115 -22.48 9.81 3.31
C VAL A 115 -21.50 9.70 4.47
N TYR A 116 -21.34 8.48 5.00
CA TYR A 116 -20.39 8.19 6.07
C TYR A 116 -19.19 7.38 5.57
N PRO A 117 -17.97 7.68 6.03
CA PRO A 117 -16.77 6.92 5.68
C PRO A 117 -16.80 5.44 6.10
N SER A 118 -17.68 5.07 7.04
CA SER A 118 -17.89 3.70 7.49
C SER A 118 -18.69 2.86 6.51
N GLU A 119 -19.46 3.49 5.61
CA GLU A 119 -20.35 2.78 4.66
C GLU A 119 -19.59 1.86 3.71
N TYR A 120 -18.38 2.25 3.35
CA TYR A 120 -17.54 1.50 2.42
C TYR A 120 -16.11 1.47 2.89
N ARG A 121 -15.60 0.26 3.12
CA ARG A 121 -14.19 0.05 3.44
C ARG A 121 -13.64 -1.17 2.73
N ILE A 122 -12.43 -1.03 2.21
CA ILE A 122 -11.62 -2.17 1.77
C ILE A 122 -10.55 -2.40 2.85
N SER A 123 -10.48 -3.62 3.37
CA SER A 123 -9.42 -4.00 4.30
C SER A 123 -8.04 -3.85 3.64
N GLU A 124 -6.98 -3.93 4.43
CA GLU A 124 -5.63 -3.79 3.90
C GLU A 124 -5.31 -4.88 2.85
N THR A 125 -4.59 -4.47 1.80
CA THR A 125 -4.02 -5.35 0.78
C THR A 125 -2.69 -5.87 1.30
N ARG A 126 -2.46 -7.18 1.18
CA ARG A 126 -1.19 -7.81 1.56
C ARG A 126 -0.39 -8.20 0.33
N ILE A 127 0.92 -7.95 0.38
CA ILE A 127 1.85 -8.29 -0.69
C ILE A 127 2.90 -9.20 -0.06
N MET A 128 3.05 -10.40 -0.60
CA MET A 128 4.04 -11.37 -0.14
C MET A 128 5.04 -11.58 -1.27
N LEU A 129 6.28 -11.18 -1.06
CA LEU A 129 7.38 -11.42 -1.97
C LEU A 129 8.15 -12.64 -1.45
N LYS A 130 8.16 -13.71 -2.24
CA LYS A 130 8.99 -14.88 -1.95
C LYS A 130 10.22 -14.82 -2.84
N CYS A 131 11.37 -14.62 -2.22
CA CYS A 131 12.66 -14.68 -2.89
C CYS A 131 13.36 -16.02 -2.59
N GLN A 132 14.53 -16.24 -3.19
CA GLN A 132 15.30 -17.46 -2.98
C GLN A 132 15.72 -17.65 -1.51
N ASN A 133 16.19 -16.58 -0.86
CA ASN A 133 16.80 -16.65 0.47
C ASN A 133 15.94 -16.03 1.57
N TYR A 134 14.98 -15.19 1.21
CA TYR A 134 14.14 -14.48 2.16
C TYR A 134 12.71 -14.30 1.65
N GLN A 135 11.79 -13.96 2.55
CA GLN A 135 10.41 -13.64 2.26
C GLN A 135 10.03 -12.34 2.95
N LEU A 136 9.39 -11.44 2.19
CA LEU A 136 8.91 -10.15 2.68
C LEU A 136 7.38 -10.13 2.66
N THR A 137 6.78 -9.57 3.72
CA THR A 137 5.35 -9.27 3.75
C THR A 137 5.13 -7.78 3.96
N LEU A 138 4.56 -7.14 2.94
CA LEU A 138 4.18 -5.73 2.95
C LEU A 138 2.66 -5.62 3.03
N VAL A 139 2.20 -4.53 3.65
CA VAL A 139 0.78 -4.23 3.77
C VAL A 139 0.51 -2.80 3.31
N THR A 140 -0.55 -2.61 2.55
CA THR A 140 -0.97 -1.29 2.04
C THR A 140 -2.48 -1.13 2.11
N SER A 141 -2.96 0.08 1.83
CA SER A 141 -4.39 0.36 1.74
C SER A 141 -5.08 -0.53 0.69
N GLY A 142 -6.27 -1.03 1.03
CA GLY A 142 -7.13 -1.80 0.12
C GLY A 142 -7.37 -1.11 -1.23
N ASN A 143 -7.47 0.22 -1.22
CA ASN A 143 -7.76 1.03 -2.41
C ASN A 143 -6.63 1.02 -3.47
N ARG A 144 -5.43 0.57 -3.10
CA ARG A 144 -4.26 0.57 -3.99
C ARG A 144 -4.09 -0.71 -4.79
N PHE A 145 -4.89 -1.74 -4.52
CA PHE A 145 -4.79 -3.05 -5.16
C PHE A 145 -4.75 -2.96 -6.70
N ASP A 146 -5.72 -2.28 -7.31
CA ASP A 146 -5.80 -2.18 -8.77
C ASP A 146 -4.60 -1.45 -9.38
N ARG A 147 -4.10 -0.41 -8.71
CA ARG A 147 -2.95 0.37 -9.17
C ARG A 147 -1.67 -0.45 -9.04
N LEU A 148 -1.47 -1.13 -7.92
CA LEU A 148 -0.34 -2.03 -7.69
C LEU A 148 -0.31 -3.14 -8.74
N LEU A 149 -1.45 -3.80 -8.97
CA LEU A 149 -1.60 -4.87 -9.94
C LEU A 149 -1.22 -4.43 -11.36
N ARG A 150 -1.72 -3.26 -11.78
CA ARG A 150 -1.38 -2.67 -13.08
C ARG A 150 0.11 -2.35 -13.19
N ASN A 151 0.69 -1.75 -12.15
CA ASN A 151 2.12 -1.42 -12.14
C ASN A 151 2.99 -2.67 -12.26
N LEU A 152 2.71 -3.72 -11.48
CA LEU A 152 3.44 -4.99 -11.55
C LEU A 152 3.34 -5.65 -12.94
N LYS A 153 2.14 -5.65 -13.54
CA LYS A 153 1.94 -6.17 -14.89
C LYS A 153 2.72 -5.34 -15.92
N LYS A 154 2.67 -4.01 -15.83
CA LYS A 154 3.38 -3.09 -16.73
C LYS A 154 4.90 -3.26 -16.65
N SER A 155 5.44 -3.50 -15.46
CA SER A 155 6.88 -3.73 -15.26
C SER A 155 7.34 -5.17 -15.59
N GLY A 156 6.46 -6.02 -16.14
CA GLY A 156 6.83 -7.34 -16.63
C GLY A 156 6.93 -8.44 -15.58
N TYR A 157 6.14 -8.35 -14.49
CA TYR A 157 6.04 -9.38 -13.45
C TYR A 157 4.84 -10.33 -13.62
N SER A 158 4.17 -10.31 -14.78
CA SER A 158 2.95 -11.10 -15.03
C SER A 158 3.13 -12.60 -14.76
N GLY A 159 4.26 -13.18 -15.17
CA GLY A 159 4.55 -14.62 -14.98
C GLY A 159 4.85 -15.04 -13.53
N LEU A 160 5.25 -14.10 -12.67
CA LEU A 160 5.59 -14.37 -11.26
C LEU A 160 4.44 -14.04 -10.31
N LEU A 161 3.38 -13.43 -10.83
CA LEU A 161 2.30 -12.85 -10.05
C LEU A 161 1.21 -13.89 -9.74
N LYS A 162 0.93 -14.08 -8.45
CA LYS A 162 -0.18 -14.88 -7.95
C LYS A 162 -1.24 -13.96 -7.33
N LEU A 163 -2.44 -13.97 -7.89
CA LEU A 163 -3.57 -13.18 -7.42
C LEU A 163 -4.39 -14.01 -6.42
N VAL A 164 -4.66 -13.44 -5.25
CA VAL A 164 -5.60 -14.03 -4.29
C VAL A 164 -6.65 -12.99 -3.94
N GLU A 165 -7.90 -13.26 -4.31
CA GLU A 165 -9.01 -12.40 -3.96
C GLU A 165 -9.67 -12.89 -2.68
N ARG A 166 -9.83 -11.99 -1.70
CA ARG A 166 -10.61 -12.28 -0.50
C ARG A 166 -12.10 -12.12 -0.81
N PRO A 167 -12.97 -12.90 -0.16
CA PRO A 167 -14.41 -12.79 -0.35
C PRO A 167 -14.90 -11.38 -0.04
N LYS A 168 -15.90 -10.92 -0.79
CA LYS A 168 -16.62 -9.69 -0.51
C LYS A 168 -17.69 -9.98 0.53
N ILE A 169 -17.87 -9.08 1.49
CA ILE A 169 -19.01 -9.17 2.41
C ILE A 169 -19.89 -7.95 2.22
N ASN A 170 -21.12 -8.23 1.82
CA ASN A 170 -22.19 -7.26 1.73
C ASN A 170 -23.11 -7.46 2.92
N MET A 171 -23.12 -6.52 3.87
CA MET A 171 -24.03 -6.63 5.03
C MET A 171 -25.49 -6.38 4.65
N LEU A 172 -25.73 -5.82 3.45
CA LEU A 172 -27.07 -5.61 2.92
C LEU A 172 -27.81 -6.91 2.59
N ASP A 173 -27.06 -7.94 2.18
CA ASP A 173 -27.62 -9.25 1.85
C ASP A 173 -27.92 -10.03 3.15
N TYR A 174 -27.14 -9.80 4.20
CA TYR A 174 -27.33 -10.41 5.51
C TYR A 174 -28.60 -9.95 6.23
N LYS A 175 -28.95 -8.66 6.16
CA LYS A 175 -30.18 -8.14 6.78
C LYS A 175 -31.43 -8.79 6.19
N ASN A 176 -31.48 -8.98 4.87
CA ASN A 176 -32.63 -9.62 4.21
C ASN A 176 -32.76 -11.13 4.53
N ALA A 177 -31.70 -11.78 5.02
CA ALA A 177 -31.70 -13.21 5.37
C ALA A 177 -32.12 -13.49 6.81
N ILE A 178 -32.17 -12.48 7.67
CA ILE A 178 -32.60 -12.59 9.09
C ILE A 178 -34.09 -12.23 9.23
N ASP A 179 -34.65 -11.53 8.24
CA ASP A 179 -36.06 -11.14 8.18
C ASP A 179 -36.98 -12.21 7.52
N LEU A 180 -36.54 -13.47 7.47
CA LEU A 180 -37.29 -14.67 7.01
C LEU A 180 -37.35 -15.70 8.14
#